data_AF-A0A7H8QLF8-F1
#
_entry.id   AF-A0A7H8QLF8-F1
#
_cell.length_a   1.000
_cell.length_b   1.000
_cell.length_c   1.000
_cell.angle_alpha   90.00
_cell.angle_beta   90.00
_cell.angle_gamma   90.00
#
_symmetry.space_group_name_H-M   'P 1'
#
loop_
_entity.id
_entity.type
_entity.pdbx_description
1 polymer ?
#
loop_
_entity_poly.entity_id
_entity_poly.type
_entity_poly.pdbx_seq_one_letter_code
_entity_poly.pdbx_strand_id
1 'polypeptide(L)'
;MAELHGMTTPQSHLKHVLNNYLSIWNGNLSLLDSTFSPTVTLHADRFPSANGGSEAFNITTREQFRAFVLRSRTGWDKYEFKIHAWTGHENHIAVRWKLDAVMGANFTILPTTLKQGDPVTYNGTDFLILNQYTGLIEELNVAQDLITLFHNLGLTGVTV
;
A
#
# COMPACT_ATOMS: atom_id res chain seq x y z
N MET A 1 12.17 37.73 -7.84
CA MET A 1 12.05 36.51 -7.03
C MET A 1 12.38 35.34 -7.94
N ALA A 2 13.47 34.61 -7.67
CA ALA A 2 13.82 33.45 -8.47
C ALA A 2 12.83 32.33 -8.15
N GLU A 3 12.03 31.92 -9.12
CA GLU A 3 11.28 30.68 -9.04
C GLU A 3 12.31 29.55 -8.92
N LEU A 4 12.32 28.87 -7.77
CA LEU A 4 12.95 27.58 -7.62
C LEU A 4 12.18 26.62 -8.54
N HIS A 5 12.59 26.54 -9.80
CA HIS A 5 12.17 25.46 -10.69
C HIS A 5 12.69 24.16 -10.07
N GLY A 6 11.80 23.46 -9.35
CA GLY A 6 12.04 22.10 -8.91
C GLY A 6 12.46 21.28 -10.13
N MET A 7 13.60 20.60 -10.03
CA MET A 7 14.09 19.77 -11.14
C MET A 7 13.07 18.66 -11.39
N THR A 8 12.58 18.55 -12.63
CA THR A 8 11.71 17.44 -13.04
C THR A 8 12.41 16.12 -12.73
N THR A 9 11.78 15.28 -11.90
CA THR A 9 12.34 13.97 -11.58
C THR A 9 12.34 13.09 -12.84
N PRO A 10 13.48 12.47 -13.20
CA PRO A 10 13.55 11.62 -14.38
C PRO A 10 12.57 10.44 -14.30
N GLN A 11 11.91 10.09 -15.41
CA GLN A 11 11.00 8.94 -15.48
C GLN A 11 11.64 7.63 -15.02
N SER A 12 12.94 7.46 -15.24
CA SER A 12 13.71 6.31 -14.76
C SER A 12 13.76 6.22 -13.23
N HIS A 13 13.83 7.38 -12.55
CA HIS A 13 13.80 7.45 -11.09
C HIS A 13 12.41 7.12 -10.56
N LEU A 14 11.35 7.67 -11.17
CA LEU A 14 9.97 7.34 -10.81
C LEU A 14 9.70 5.83 -10.91
N LYS A 15 10.14 5.22 -12.03
CA LYS A 15 10.04 3.77 -12.22
C LYS A 15 10.85 2.98 -11.17
N HIS A 16 12.04 3.46 -10.82
CA HIS A 16 12.87 2.84 -9.77
C HIS A 16 12.17 2.88 -8.41
N VAL A 17 11.66 4.05 -8.00
CA VAL A 17 10.91 4.22 -6.75
C VAL A 17 9.67 3.33 -6.73
N LEU A 18 8.90 3.27 -7.82
CA LEU A 18 7.74 2.40 -7.95
C LEU A 18 8.09 0.91 -7.78
N ASN A 19 9.18 0.45 -8.41
CA ASN A 19 9.62 -0.94 -8.28
C ASN A 19 10.04 -1.27 -6.85
N ASN A 20 10.74 -0.35 -6.18
CA ASN A 20 11.11 -0.54 -4.77
C ASN A 20 9.86 -0.54 -3.89
N TYR A 21 8.93 0.38 -4.11
CA TYR A 21 7.66 0.47 -3.42
C TYR A 21 6.89 -0.86 -3.47
N LEU A 22 6.72 -1.44 -4.66
CA LEU A 22 6.07 -2.74 -4.81
C LEU A 22 6.87 -3.86 -4.13
N SER A 23 8.20 -3.83 -4.24
CA SER A 23 9.08 -4.83 -3.61
C SER A 23 8.97 -4.80 -2.08
N ILE A 24 8.80 -3.63 -1.48
CA ILE A 24 8.60 -3.44 -0.04
C ILE A 24 7.27 -4.07 0.39
N TRP A 25 6.17 -3.77 -0.31
CA TRP A 25 4.88 -4.41 -0.08
C TRP A 25 4.95 -5.94 -0.23
N ASN A 26 5.79 -6.43 -1.15
CA ASN A 26 6.06 -7.85 -1.36
C ASN A 26 7.06 -8.46 -0.36
N GLY A 27 7.53 -7.69 0.62
CA GLY A 27 8.28 -8.17 1.78
C GLY A 27 9.76 -7.78 1.81
N ASN A 28 10.29 -7.11 0.79
CA ASN A 28 11.68 -6.65 0.79
C ASN A 28 11.83 -5.33 1.56
N LEU A 29 11.78 -5.41 2.89
CA LEU A 29 11.88 -4.26 3.79
C LEU A 29 13.26 -3.58 3.81
N SER A 30 14.29 -4.20 3.20
CA SER A 30 15.64 -3.59 3.12
C SER A 30 15.67 -2.32 2.26
N LEU A 31 14.66 -2.13 1.40
CA LEU A 31 14.55 -1.00 0.49
C LEU A 31 13.87 0.23 1.12
N LEU A 32 13.38 0.14 2.35
CA LEU A 32 12.66 1.23 3.00
C LEU A 32 13.49 2.52 3.03
N ASP A 33 14.75 2.41 3.46
CA ASP A 33 15.62 3.57 3.66
C ASP A 33 15.97 4.32 2.36
N SER A 34 16.01 3.59 1.24
CA SER A 34 16.30 4.14 -0.09
C SER A 34 15.05 4.55 -0.87
N THR A 35 13.86 4.36 -0.31
CA THR A 35 12.58 4.59 -1.01
C THR A 35 11.68 5.58 -0.30
N PHE A 36 11.71 5.62 1.03
CA PHE A 36 10.84 6.46 1.86
C PHE A 36 11.64 7.46 2.67
N SER A 37 11.13 8.68 2.74
CA SER A 37 11.56 9.70 3.69
C SER A 37 11.40 9.17 5.13
N PRO A 38 12.27 9.56 6.09
CA PRO A 38 12.14 9.15 7.49
C PRO A 38 10.77 9.51 8.09
N THR A 39 10.27 10.69 7.72
CA THR A 39 8.89 11.13 7.91
C THR A 39 8.08 10.80 6.68
N VAL A 40 6.91 10.18 6.84
CA VAL A 40 6.01 9.83 5.74
C VAL A 40 4.57 9.97 6.19
N THR A 41 3.71 10.55 5.36
CA THR A 41 2.28 10.59 5.64
C THR A 41 1.55 9.53 4.82
N LEU A 42 0.75 8.69 5.48
CA LEU A 42 -0.19 7.80 4.80
C LEU A 42 -1.62 8.30 4.95
N HIS A 43 -2.28 8.50 3.81
CA HIS A 43 -3.73 8.62 3.70
C HIS A 43 -4.25 7.31 3.11
N ALA A 44 -5.09 6.59 3.84
CA ALA A 44 -5.63 5.31 3.40
C ALA A 44 -7.09 5.17 3.82
N ASP A 45 -7.80 4.25 3.17
CA ASP A 45 -9.17 3.90 3.55
C ASP A 45 -9.24 3.44 5.01
N ARG A 46 -10.36 3.76 5.64
CA ARG A 46 -10.64 3.32 7.02
C ARG A 46 -11.09 1.87 7.01
N PHE A 47 -10.64 1.11 8.00
CA PHE A 47 -11.08 -0.28 8.21
C PHE A 47 -12.14 -0.35 9.30
N PRO A 48 -13.07 -1.33 9.27
CA PRO A 48 -13.96 -1.60 10.39
C PRO A 48 -13.19 -1.83 11.69
N SER A 49 -13.66 -1.23 12.79
CA SER A 49 -13.09 -1.43 14.12
C SER A 49 -13.77 -2.60 14.84
N ALA A 50 -13.00 -3.32 15.67
CA ALA A 50 -13.55 -4.32 16.57
C ALA A 50 -14.52 -3.72 17.62
N ASN A 51 -14.41 -2.42 17.90
CA ASN A 51 -15.25 -1.71 18.86
C ASN A 51 -16.49 -1.06 18.23
N GLY A 52 -16.77 -1.34 16.96
CA GLY A 52 -17.72 -0.59 16.15
C GLY A 52 -17.12 0.70 15.61
N GLY A 53 -17.66 1.20 14.51
CA GLY A 53 -17.12 2.31 13.74
C GLY A 53 -16.10 1.85 12.69
N SER A 54 -15.36 2.84 12.21
CA SER A 54 -14.17 2.63 11.38
C SER A 54 -12.97 3.33 12.00
N GLU A 55 -11.77 2.82 11.77
CA GLU A 55 -10.51 3.38 12.27
C GLU A 55 -9.65 3.89 11.11
N ALA A 56 -9.07 5.08 11.29
CA ALA A 56 -8.04 5.59 10.39
C ALA A 56 -6.66 5.08 10.81
N PHE A 57 -5.79 4.89 9.84
CA PHE A 57 -4.37 4.67 10.11
C PHE A 57 -3.69 6.01 10.41
N ASN A 58 -2.93 6.05 11.51
CA ASN A 58 -2.05 7.17 11.82
C ASN A 58 -0.60 6.75 11.62
N ILE A 59 -0.10 6.89 10.39
CA ILE A 59 1.27 6.54 10.01
C ILE A 59 1.96 7.83 9.56
N THR A 60 2.93 8.25 10.35
CA THR A 60 3.68 9.50 10.18
C THR A 60 5.19 9.27 10.01
N THR A 61 5.64 8.02 10.12
CA THR A 61 7.06 7.63 10.07
C THR A 61 7.27 6.36 9.25
N ARG A 62 8.47 6.25 8.66
CA ARG A 62 8.87 5.07 7.88
C ARG A 62 8.78 3.77 8.67
N GLU A 63 9.10 3.79 9.97
CA GLU A 63 9.02 2.60 10.83
C GLU A 63 7.57 2.19 11.13
N GLN A 64 6.65 3.15 11.26
CA GLN A 64 5.22 2.83 11.33
C GLN A 64 4.71 2.24 10.02
N PHE A 65 5.17 2.75 8.87
CA PHE A 65 4.85 2.17 7.57
C PHE A 65 5.41 0.75 7.44
N ARG A 66 6.65 0.50 7.88
CA ARG A 66 7.25 -0.85 7.97
C ARG A 66 6.36 -1.80 8.77
N ALA A 67 5.94 -1.40 9.96
CA ALA A 67 5.08 -2.19 10.82
C ALA A 67 3.72 -2.48 10.15
N PHE A 68 3.18 -1.51 9.41
CA PHE A 68 1.94 -1.68 8.67
C PHE A 68 2.05 -2.68 7.51
N VAL A 69 3.14 -2.63 6.73
CA VAL A 69 3.42 -3.63 5.68
C VAL A 69 3.55 -5.03 6.29
N LEU A 70 4.31 -5.17 7.38
CA LEU A 70 4.45 -6.45 8.09
C LEU A 70 3.10 -7.01 8.56
N ARG A 71 2.28 -6.18 9.22
CA ARG A 71 0.95 -6.56 9.68
C ARG A 71 0.05 -7.00 8.52
N SER A 72 0.08 -6.28 7.41
CA SER A 72 -0.76 -6.58 6.23
C SER A 72 -0.43 -7.95 5.60
N ARG A 73 0.80 -8.43 5.79
CA ARG A 73 1.31 -9.71 5.29
C ARG A 73 1.05 -10.89 6.23
N THR A 74 0.53 -10.66 7.43
CA THR A 74 0.29 -11.72 8.42
C THR A 74 -0.86 -12.64 8.02
N GLY A 75 -0.64 -13.96 8.15
CA GLY A 75 -1.70 -14.97 8.03
C GLY A 75 -1.98 -15.45 6.62
N TRP A 76 -1.25 -14.97 5.61
CA TRP A 76 -1.34 -15.45 4.23
C TRP A 76 -0.28 -16.51 3.94
N ASP A 77 -0.62 -17.56 3.18
CA ASP A 77 0.37 -18.50 2.63
C ASP A 77 1.09 -17.89 1.42
N LYS A 78 0.41 -16.99 0.70
CA LYS A 78 0.97 -16.15 -0.37
C LYS A 78 0.41 -14.74 -0.26
N TYR A 79 1.26 -13.72 -0.41
CA TYR A 79 0.85 -12.32 -0.46
C TYR A 79 1.75 -11.52 -1.38
N GLU A 80 1.23 -11.16 -2.55
CA GLU A 80 1.96 -10.46 -3.60
C GLU A 80 1.07 -9.42 -4.28
N PHE A 81 1.52 -8.17 -4.32
CA PHE A 81 0.97 -7.15 -5.18
C PHE A 81 1.66 -7.14 -6.54
N LYS A 82 0.87 -6.98 -7.59
CA LYS A 82 1.32 -6.87 -8.98
C LYS A 82 0.85 -5.54 -9.56
N ILE A 83 1.74 -4.86 -10.28
CA ILE A 83 1.38 -3.65 -11.02
C ILE A 83 0.53 -4.05 -12.22
N HIS A 84 -0.66 -3.45 -12.32
CA HIS A 84 -1.51 -3.57 -13.50
C HIS A 84 -1.23 -2.44 -14.49
N ALA A 85 -1.12 -1.21 -13.99
CA ALA A 85 -0.77 -0.04 -14.78
C ALA A 85 -0.13 1.01 -13.88
N TRP A 86 0.65 1.93 -14.44
CA TRP A 86 1.16 3.08 -13.71
C TRP A 86 1.42 4.26 -14.66
N THR A 87 1.45 5.45 -14.09
CA THR A 87 1.93 6.67 -14.74
C THR A 87 2.70 7.49 -13.72
N GLY A 88 3.59 8.35 -14.19
CA GLY A 88 4.34 9.26 -13.35
C GLY A 88 4.60 10.57 -14.07
N HIS A 89 4.63 11.66 -13.31
CA HIS A 89 4.96 12.98 -13.83
C HIS A 89 5.52 13.83 -12.70
N GLU A 90 6.59 14.58 -12.99
CA GLU A 90 7.34 15.33 -11.99
C GLU A 90 7.68 14.45 -10.77
N ASN A 91 7.26 14.83 -9.57
CA ASN A 91 7.48 14.07 -8.33
C ASN A 91 6.28 13.19 -7.94
N HIS A 92 5.37 12.88 -8.86
CA HIS A 92 4.16 12.10 -8.60
C HIS A 92 4.18 10.78 -9.35
N ILE A 93 3.68 9.73 -8.69
CA ILE A 93 3.46 8.40 -9.27
C ILE A 93 2.02 8.00 -8.97
N ALA A 94 1.28 7.55 -9.97
CA ALA A 94 0.01 6.85 -9.78
C ALA A 94 0.16 5.41 -10.24
N VAL A 95 -0.21 4.46 -9.38
CA VAL A 95 -0.11 3.02 -9.67
C VAL A 95 -1.44 2.33 -9.43
N ARG A 96 -1.91 1.57 -10.42
CA ARG A 96 -2.97 0.58 -10.27
C ARG A 96 -2.34 -0.78 -10.00
N TRP A 97 -2.75 -1.43 -8.92
CA TRP A 97 -2.25 -2.74 -8.54
C TRP A 97 -3.38 -3.75 -8.33
N LYS A 98 -2.99 -5.02 -8.31
CA LYS A 98 -3.84 -6.16 -7.96
C LYS A 98 -3.12 -7.01 -6.91
N LEU A 99 -3.81 -7.38 -5.84
CA LEU A 99 -3.34 -8.38 -4.88
C LEU A 99 -3.57 -9.79 -5.43
N ASP A 100 -2.58 -10.65 -5.31
CA ASP A 100 -2.62 -12.08 -5.56
C ASP A 100 -2.20 -12.78 -4.27
N ALA A 101 -3.19 -13.18 -3.47
CA ALA A 101 -3.00 -13.77 -2.15
C ALA A 101 -3.66 -15.15 -2.04
N VAL A 102 -3.16 -15.94 -1.10
CA VAL A 102 -3.71 -17.25 -0.73
C VAL A 102 -3.88 -17.29 0.78
N MET A 103 -5.08 -17.68 1.22
CA MET A 103 -5.42 -17.83 2.63
C MET A 103 -4.44 -18.78 3.32
N GLY A 104 -3.81 -18.33 4.40
CA GLY A 104 -3.00 -19.19 5.25
C GLY A 104 -3.79 -19.74 6.43
N ALA A 105 -3.23 -20.75 7.10
CA ALA A 105 -3.86 -21.41 8.24
C ALA A 105 -4.16 -20.46 9.42
N ASN A 106 -3.37 -19.40 9.56
CA ASN A 106 -3.40 -18.47 10.68
C ASN A 106 -3.94 -17.09 10.30
N PHE A 107 -4.75 -17.00 9.24
CA PHE A 107 -5.37 -15.74 8.83
C PHE A 107 -6.38 -15.27 9.87
N THR A 108 -6.09 -14.14 10.53
CA THR A 108 -6.95 -13.57 11.59
C THR A 108 -7.14 -12.06 11.46
N ILE A 109 -6.53 -11.43 10.44
CA ILE A 109 -6.54 -9.97 10.33
C ILE A 109 -7.91 -9.41 9.92
N LEU A 110 -8.75 -10.21 9.25
CA LEU A 110 -10.12 -9.86 8.85
C LEU A 110 -11.04 -11.08 9.01
N PRO A 111 -12.34 -10.88 9.27
CA PRO A 111 -13.33 -11.95 9.20
C PRO A 111 -13.41 -12.55 7.80
N THR A 112 -13.63 -13.86 7.71
CA THR A 112 -13.77 -14.56 6.43
C THR A 112 -14.50 -15.90 6.60
N THR A 113 -15.11 -16.39 5.53
CA THR A 113 -15.64 -17.76 5.43
C THR A 113 -14.73 -18.70 4.63
N LEU A 114 -13.62 -18.18 4.11
CA LEU A 114 -12.66 -18.94 3.32
C LEU A 114 -11.80 -19.85 4.20
N LYS A 115 -11.30 -20.93 3.62
CA LYS A 115 -10.35 -21.86 4.26
C LYS A 115 -8.93 -21.64 3.74
N GLN A 116 -7.95 -22.22 4.44
CA GLN A 116 -6.57 -22.24 3.96
C GLN A 116 -6.49 -22.78 2.52
N GLY A 117 -5.67 -22.14 1.70
CA GLY A 117 -5.47 -22.48 0.29
C GLY A 117 -6.43 -21.78 -0.67
N ASP A 118 -7.50 -21.16 -0.19
CA ASP A 118 -8.40 -20.40 -1.05
C ASP A 118 -7.71 -19.12 -1.57
N PRO A 119 -7.88 -18.77 -2.86
CA PRO A 119 -7.30 -17.56 -3.43
C PRO A 119 -8.12 -16.32 -3.05
N VAL A 120 -7.43 -15.21 -2.79
CA VAL A 120 -8.03 -13.90 -2.54
C VAL A 120 -7.38 -12.86 -3.44
N THR A 121 -8.21 -12.02 -4.04
CA THR A 121 -7.74 -10.92 -4.88
C THR A 121 -8.66 -9.71 -4.73
N TYR A 122 -8.06 -8.54 -4.84
CA TYR A 122 -8.74 -7.27 -5.02
C TYR A 122 -7.74 -6.28 -5.62
N ASN A 123 -8.23 -5.10 -5.99
CA ASN A 123 -7.42 -4.08 -6.64
C ASN A 123 -7.37 -2.81 -5.81
N GLY A 124 -6.42 -1.94 -6.14
CA GLY A 124 -6.34 -0.61 -5.56
C GLY A 124 -5.52 0.31 -6.44
N THR A 125 -5.53 1.58 -6.08
CA THR A 125 -4.79 2.64 -6.73
C THR A 125 -4.08 3.45 -5.66
N ASP A 126 -2.78 3.64 -5.83
CA ASP A 126 -1.98 4.47 -4.93
C ASP A 126 -1.42 5.65 -5.68
N PHE A 127 -1.38 6.80 -5.02
CA PHE A 127 -0.67 7.99 -5.44
C PHE A 127 0.50 8.22 -4.50
N LEU A 128 1.71 8.17 -5.04
CA LEU A 128 2.95 8.39 -4.30
C LEU A 128 3.47 9.78 -4.66
N ILE A 129 3.78 10.57 -3.63
CA ILE A 129 4.35 11.90 -3.77
C ILE A 129 5.77 11.84 -3.23
N LEU A 130 6.72 12.18 -4.09
CA LEU A 130 8.14 12.19 -3.77
C LEU A 130 8.53 13.59 -3.32
N ASN A 131 9.39 13.65 -2.31
CA ASN A 131 10.06 14.88 -1.95
C ASN A 131 10.93 15.36 -3.10
N GLN A 132 10.72 16.59 -3.56
CA GLN A 132 11.40 17.16 -4.73
C GLN A 132 12.93 17.26 -4.60
N TYR A 133 13.48 17.25 -3.37
CA TYR A 133 14.91 17.38 -3.13
C TYR A 133 15.60 16.03 -2.92
N THR A 134 14.94 15.09 -2.25
CA THR A 134 15.52 13.77 -1.95
C THR A 134 15.12 12.69 -2.96
N GLY A 135 14.01 12.90 -3.69
CA GLY A 135 13.43 11.89 -4.58
C GLY A 135 12.84 10.69 -3.84
N LEU A 136 12.67 10.75 -2.52
CA LEU A 136 12.07 9.70 -1.69
C LEU A 136 10.58 9.97 -1.49
N ILE A 137 9.78 8.91 -1.31
CA ILE A 137 8.35 9.04 -1.00
C ILE A 137 8.18 9.74 0.34
N GLU A 138 7.46 10.87 0.36
CA GLU A 138 7.10 11.61 1.58
C GLU A 138 5.61 11.53 1.91
N GLU A 139 4.75 11.25 0.93
CA GLU A 139 3.32 11.06 1.12
C GLU A 139 2.78 9.96 0.22
N LEU A 140 1.79 9.22 0.73
CA LEU A 140 1.06 8.19 0.02
C LEU A 140 -0.43 8.38 0.23
N ASN A 141 -1.18 8.32 -0.86
CA ASN A 141 -2.63 8.26 -0.84
C ASN A 141 -3.04 6.92 -1.45
N VAL A 142 -3.60 6.02 -0.63
CA VAL A 142 -3.92 4.64 -0.99
C VAL A 142 -5.44 4.50 -1.01
N ALA A 143 -5.97 4.07 -2.15
CA ALA A 143 -7.39 3.77 -2.34
C ALA A 143 -7.56 2.30 -2.74
N GLN A 144 -8.17 1.53 -1.87
CA GLN A 144 -8.36 0.09 -1.92
C GLN A 144 -9.80 -0.25 -2.26
N ASP A 145 -10.02 -1.24 -3.14
CA ASP A 145 -11.36 -1.79 -3.38
C ASP A 145 -11.77 -2.75 -2.24
N LEU A 146 -12.02 -2.17 -1.07
CA LEU A 146 -12.33 -2.92 0.15
C LEU A 146 -13.68 -3.65 0.04
N ILE A 147 -14.63 -3.13 -0.73
CA ILE A 147 -15.91 -3.82 -0.96
C ILE A 147 -15.67 -5.13 -1.70
N THR A 148 -14.87 -5.11 -2.78
CA THR A 148 -14.46 -6.33 -3.48
C THR A 148 -13.66 -7.26 -2.57
N LEU A 149 -12.76 -6.72 -1.74
CA LEU A 149 -12.01 -7.54 -0.76
C LEU A 149 -12.96 -8.29 0.19
N PHE A 150 -13.87 -7.58 0.86
CA PHE A 150 -14.79 -8.20 1.83
C PHE A 150 -15.74 -9.21 1.17
N HIS A 151 -16.26 -8.88 -0.01
CA HIS A 151 -17.05 -9.83 -0.79
C HIS A 151 -16.24 -11.09 -1.13
N ASN A 152 -15.00 -10.93 -1.58
CA ASN A 152 -14.14 -12.05 -1.93
C ASN A 152 -13.66 -12.85 -0.71
N LEU A 153 -13.67 -12.27 0.49
CA LEU A 153 -13.52 -13.00 1.76
C LEU A 153 -14.79 -13.75 2.20
N GLY A 154 -15.85 -13.70 1.38
CA GLY A 154 -17.13 -14.37 1.60
C GLY A 154 -18.04 -13.66 2.60
N LEU A 155 -17.86 -12.35 2.79
CA LEU A 155 -18.74 -11.53 3.64
C LEU A 155 -19.87 -10.94 2.80
N THR A 156 -21.09 -10.98 3.34
CA THR A 156 -22.30 -10.43 2.69
C THR A 156 -22.67 -9.04 3.15
N GLY A 157 -21.94 -8.50 4.14
CA GLY A 157 -22.15 -7.17 4.69
C GLY A 157 -20.94 -6.72 5.48
N VAL A 158 -20.71 -5.41 5.50
CA VAL A 158 -19.67 -4.76 6.30
C VAL A 158 -20.38 -3.89 7.32
N THR A 159 -20.33 -4.28 8.58
CA THR A 159 -20.83 -3.45 9.67
C THR A 159 -19.73 -2.48 10.08
N VAL A 160 -20.05 -1.19 10.01
CA VAL A 160 -19.28 -0.08 10.58
C VAL A 160 -20.10 0.55 11.67
#